data_AF-A0A7X2PP08-F1
#
_entry.id   AF-A0A7X2PP08-F1
#
_cell.length_a   1.000
_cell.length_b   1.000
_cell.length_c   1.000
_cell.angle_alpha   90.00
_cell.angle_beta   90.00
_cell.angle_gamma   90.00
#
_symmetry.space_group_name_H-M   'P 1'
#
loop_
_entity.id
_entity.type
_entity.pdbx_description
1 polymer ?
#
loop_
_entity_poly.entity_id
_entity_poly.type
_entity_poly.pdbx_seq_one_letter_code
_entity_poly.pdbx_strand_id
1 'polypeptide(L)'
;MDRRGCMSLEALVEEFFSNGKKAAGSKEEKELHAFRIAARRLRYTIEILDPKGAGEWLRRLKILQDHLGKMNDAFVAEQYLRNLPSRSAQARTLPAKLHAEALNHISKFQSTWCRRFGPRTEKAWLT
;
A
#
# COMPACT_ATOMS: atom_id res chain seq x y z
N MET A 1 13.73 -9.77 -28.86
CA MET A 1 14.60 -9.71 -27.66
C MET A 1 13.71 -9.51 -26.44
N ASP A 2 13.87 -10.40 -25.46
CA ASP A 2 13.03 -10.57 -24.28
C ASP A 2 12.97 -9.31 -23.40
N ARG A 3 11.78 -8.75 -23.16
CA ARG A 3 11.54 -7.58 -22.29
C ARG A 3 11.23 -7.97 -20.84
N ARG A 4 11.45 -9.24 -20.44
CA ARG A 4 11.23 -9.70 -19.07
C ARG A 4 12.53 -9.65 -18.28
N GLY A 5 12.90 -8.47 -17.77
CA GLY A 5 14.02 -8.39 -16.84
C GLY A 5 14.34 -7.01 -16.29
N CYS A 6 14.19 -5.96 -17.10
CA CYS A 6 14.44 -4.59 -16.65
C CYS A 6 13.14 -3.79 -16.70
N MET A 7 12.38 -3.80 -15.60
CA MET A 7 11.29 -2.84 -15.47
C MET A 7 11.89 -1.44 -15.44
N SER A 8 11.48 -0.58 -16.38
CA SER A 8 11.88 0.83 -16.35
C SER A 8 11.12 1.57 -15.23
N LEU A 9 11.62 2.75 -14.84
CA LEU A 9 10.97 3.57 -13.81
C LEU A 9 9.54 3.94 -14.24
N GLU A 10 9.34 4.24 -15.52
CA GLU A 10 8.04 4.58 -16.10
C GLU A 10 7.05 3.41 -15.92
N ALA A 11 7.48 2.18 -16.18
CA ALA A 11 6.63 0.99 -16.00
C ALA A 11 6.23 0.78 -14.53
N LEU A 12 7.13 1.06 -13.58
CA LEU A 12 6.81 0.99 -12.14
C LEU A 12 5.82 2.07 -11.71
N VAL A 13 5.93 3.27 -12.28
CA VAL A 13 5.00 4.38 -12.03
C VAL A 13 3.61 4.06 -12.58
N GLU A 14 3.52 3.55 -13.81
CA GLU A 14 2.26 3.10 -14.40
C GLU A 14 1.61 1.97 -13.59
N GLU A 15 2.39 0.96 -13.18
CA GLU A 15 1.92 -0.12 -12.31
C GLU A 15 1.39 0.43 -10.98
N PHE A 16 2.11 1.38 -10.36
CA PHE A 16 1.70 2.04 -9.13
C PHE A 16 0.36 2.76 -9.28
N PHE A 17 0.19 3.59 -10.31
CA PHE A 17 -1.07 4.32 -10.50
C PHE A 17 -2.24 3.41 -10.88
N SER A 18 -2.00 2.41 -11.72
CA SER A 18 -3.02 1.41 -12.10
C SER A 18 -3.53 0.63 -10.89
N ASN A 19 -2.62 0.07 -10.08
CA ASN A 19 -2.99 -0.67 -8.88
C ASN A 19 -3.59 0.24 -7.80
N GLY A 20 -3.08 1.46 -7.66
CA GLY A 20 -3.59 2.43 -6.69
C GLY A 20 -5.02 2.87 -6.98
N LYS A 21 -5.39 3.07 -8.25
CA LYS A 21 -6.78 3.37 -8.67
C LYS A 21 -7.72 2.22 -8.30
N LYS A 22 -7.34 0.98 -8.58
CA LYS A 22 -8.13 -0.22 -8.24
C LYS A 22 -8.30 -0.35 -6.72
N ALA A 23 -7.19 -0.30 -5.98
CA ALA A 23 -7.20 -0.40 -4.53
C ALA A 23 -7.99 0.74 -3.87
N ALA A 24 -7.95 1.96 -4.41
CA ALA A 24 -8.71 3.09 -3.87
C ALA A 24 -10.23 2.94 -4.08
N GLY A 25 -10.65 2.25 -5.14
CA GLY A 25 -12.05 1.96 -5.44
C GLY A 25 -12.59 0.68 -4.77
N SER A 26 -11.77 -0.02 -3.99
CA SER A 26 -12.07 -1.36 -3.50
C SER A 26 -11.64 -1.58 -2.06
N LYS A 27 -12.20 -2.63 -1.45
CA LYS A 27 -11.79 -3.17 -0.14
C LYS A 27 -11.28 -4.61 -0.24
N GLU A 28 -11.15 -5.13 -1.46
CA GLU A 28 -10.68 -6.48 -1.70
C GLU A 28 -9.22 -6.64 -1.30
N GLU A 29 -8.92 -7.62 -0.46
CA GLU A 29 -7.57 -7.88 0.06
C GLU A 29 -6.57 -8.06 -1.08
N LYS A 30 -6.97 -8.73 -2.16
CA LYS A 30 -6.14 -8.97 -3.34
C LYS A 30 -5.67 -7.66 -4.00
N GLU A 31 -6.55 -6.67 -4.13
CA GLU A 31 -6.23 -5.41 -4.80
C GLU A 31 -5.38 -4.51 -3.90
N LEU A 32 -5.69 -4.48 -2.61
CA LEU A 32 -4.90 -3.80 -1.58
C LEU A 32 -3.47 -4.39 -1.49
N HIS A 33 -3.35 -5.73 -1.54
CA HIS A 33 -2.08 -6.42 -1.51
C HIS A 33 -1.24 -6.16 -2.76
N ALA A 34 -1.85 -6.23 -3.96
CA ALA A 34 -1.19 -5.92 -5.22
C ALA A 34 -0.63 -4.48 -5.22
N PHE A 35 -1.44 -3.52 -4.76
CA PHE A 35 -1.00 -2.14 -4.67
C PHE A 35 0.12 -1.93 -3.64
N ARG A 36 0.07 -2.60 -2.48
CA ARG A 36 1.15 -2.55 -1.48
C ARG A 36 2.50 -3.02 -2.06
N ILE A 37 2.49 -4.09 -2.87
CA ILE A 37 3.70 -4.56 -3.56
C ILE A 37 4.21 -3.49 -4.52
N ALA A 38 3.35 -2.94 -5.39
CA ALA A 38 3.72 -1.92 -6.36
C ALA A 38 4.29 -0.66 -5.67
N ALA A 39 3.64 -0.17 -4.62
CA ALA A 39 4.10 0.98 -3.82
C ALA A 39 5.48 0.74 -3.21
N ARG A 40 5.73 -0.45 -2.64
CA ARG A 40 7.04 -0.81 -2.08
C ARG A 40 8.13 -0.84 -3.15
N ARG A 41 7.85 -1.47 -4.31
CA ARG A 41 8.80 -1.56 -5.42
C ARG A 41 9.18 -0.18 -5.95
N LEU A 42 8.19 0.70 -6.14
CA LEU A 42 8.42 2.07 -6.59
C LEU A 42 9.28 2.85 -5.59
N ARG A 43 8.94 2.83 -4.30
CA ARG A 43 9.73 3.55 -3.27
C ARG A 43 11.18 3.10 -3.24
N TYR A 44 11.44 1.80 -3.18
CA TYR A 44 12.81 1.28 -3.14
C TYR A 44 13.61 1.63 -4.39
N THR A 45 12.97 1.58 -5.55
CA THR A 45 13.62 1.96 -6.81
C THR A 45 14.04 3.43 -6.77
N ILE A 46 13.17 4.33 -6.30
CA ILE A 46 13.47 5.76 -6.20
C ILE A 46 14.51 6.05 -5.12
N GLU A 47 14.43 5.40 -3.96
CA GLU A 47 15.43 5.55 -2.89
C GLU A 47 16.84 5.18 -3.37
N ILE A 48 16.94 4.21 -4.29
CA ILE A 48 18.22 3.78 -4.87
C ILE A 48 18.67 4.72 -5.99
N LEU A 49 17.78 5.09 -6.92
CA LEU A 49 18.14 5.83 -8.12
C LEU A 49 18.26 7.34 -7.90
N ASP A 50 17.44 7.93 -7.03
CA ASP A 50 17.43 9.37 -6.78
C ASP A 50 17.04 9.72 -5.33
N PRO A 51 17.91 9.42 -4.35
CA PRO A 51 17.64 9.71 -2.94
C PRO A 51 17.50 11.21 -2.61
N LYS A 52 17.97 12.13 -3.47
CA LYS A 52 18.00 13.58 -3.19
C LYS A 52 16.95 14.38 -3.97
N GLY A 53 16.64 14.02 -5.21
CA GLY A 53 15.67 14.73 -6.06
C GLY A 53 14.22 14.36 -5.79
N ALA A 54 13.95 13.16 -5.26
CA ALA A 54 12.58 12.67 -5.05
C ALA A 54 12.01 12.89 -3.63
N GLY A 55 12.59 13.81 -2.84
CA GLY A 55 12.28 13.93 -1.41
C GLY A 55 10.79 14.14 -1.08
N GLU A 56 10.06 14.95 -1.85
CA GLU A 56 8.62 15.13 -1.64
C GLU A 56 7.81 13.88 -2.01
N TRP A 57 8.17 13.22 -3.10
CA TRP A 57 7.52 12.01 -3.55
C TRP A 57 7.72 10.84 -2.59
N LEU A 58 8.94 10.67 -2.09
CA LEU A 58 9.24 9.69 -1.05
C LEU A 58 8.42 9.94 0.22
N ARG A 59 8.24 11.21 0.62
CA ARG A 59 7.34 11.56 1.73
C ARG A 59 5.89 11.16 1.45
N ARG A 60 5.38 11.42 0.25
CA ARG A 60 4.01 11.04 -0.15
C ARG A 60 3.83 9.52 -0.19
N LEU A 61 4.78 8.79 -0.77
CA LEU A 61 4.80 7.33 -0.82
C LEU A 61 4.87 6.71 0.57
N LYS A 62 5.68 7.27 1.47
CA LYS A 62 5.81 6.80 2.86
C LYS A 62 4.49 6.88 3.60
N ILE A 63 3.79 8.03 3.53
CA ILE A 63 2.48 8.20 4.18
C ILE A 63 1.46 7.17 3.69
N LEU A 64 1.45 6.91 2.39
CA LEU A 64 0.57 5.90 1.81
C LEU A 64 0.95 4.48 2.27
N GLN A 65 2.25 4.16 2.26
CA GLN A 65 2.76 2.88 2.75
C GLN A 65 2.51 2.67 4.24
N ASP A 66 2.53 3.71 5.07
CA ASP A 66 2.23 3.60 6.50
C ASP A 66 0.79 3.11 6.74
N HIS A 67 -0.18 3.55 5.94
CA HIS A 67 -1.55 3.05 6.02
C HIS A 67 -1.67 1.61 5.51
N LEU A 68 -1.06 1.30 4.36
CA LEU A 68 -1.08 -0.05 3.79
C LEU A 68 -0.37 -1.07 4.69
N GLY A 69 0.73 -0.66 5.34
CA GLY A 69 1.48 -1.48 6.29
C GLY A 69 0.64 -1.82 7.51
N LYS A 70 0.08 -0.80 8.18
CA LYS A 70 -0.75 -1.01 9.37
C LYS A 70 -2.00 -1.86 9.10
N MET A 71 -2.64 -1.66 7.95
CA MET A 71 -3.73 -2.52 7.50
C MET A 71 -3.27 -3.99 7.39
N ASN A 72 -2.14 -4.23 6.72
CA ASN A 72 -1.61 -5.58 6.53
C ASN A 72 -1.23 -6.22 7.87
N ASP A 73 -0.57 -5.48 8.76
CA ASP A 73 -0.17 -5.97 10.08
C ASP A 73 -1.39 -6.36 10.91
N ALA A 74 -2.46 -5.55 10.86
CA ALA A 74 -3.71 -5.86 11.53
C ALA A 74 -4.37 -7.14 10.99
N PHE A 75 -4.43 -7.33 9.66
CA PHE A 75 -4.96 -8.57 9.07
C PHE A 75 -4.10 -9.81 9.40
N VAL A 76 -2.78 -9.70 9.34
CA VAL A 76 -1.86 -10.80 9.70
C VAL A 76 -2.02 -11.16 11.18
N ALA A 77 -2.09 -10.16 12.07
CA ALA A 77 -2.32 -10.38 13.49
C ALA A 77 -3.70 -11.00 13.75
N GLU A 78 -4.74 -10.56 13.04
CA GLU A 78 -6.08 -11.13 13.12
C GLU A 78 -6.06 -12.62 12.78
N GLN A 79 -5.48 -12.98 11.62
CA GLN A 79 -5.37 -14.36 11.16
C GLN A 79 -4.56 -15.21 12.14
N TYR A 80 -3.41 -14.69 12.60
CA TYR A 80 -2.58 -15.37 13.58
C TYR A 80 -3.37 -15.67 14.87
N LEU A 81 -4.08 -14.69 15.41
CA LEU A 81 -4.90 -14.89 16.61
C LEU A 81 -6.06 -15.85 16.38
N ARG A 82 -6.70 -15.84 15.21
CA ARG A 82 -7.78 -16.79 14.89
C ARG A 82 -7.31 -18.24 14.90
N ASN A 83 -6.05 -18.47 14.52
CA ASN A 83 -5.45 -19.80 14.44
C ASN A 83 -4.79 -20.28 15.75
N LEU A 84 -4.77 -19.45 16.80
CA LEU A 84 -4.23 -19.88 18.09
C LEU A 84 -5.15 -20.89 18.79
N PRO A 85 -4.63 -22.05 19.21
CA PRO A 85 -5.44 -23.15 19.77
C PRO A 85 -6.03 -22.85 21.16
N SER A 86 -5.43 -21.94 21.92
CA SER A 86 -5.96 -21.50 23.22
C SER A 86 -5.70 -20.01 23.42
N ARG A 87 -6.74 -19.28 23.87
CA ARG A 87 -6.73 -17.83 24.01
C ARG A 87 -7.39 -17.42 25.33
N SER A 88 -6.79 -16.45 26.03
CA SER A 88 -7.42 -15.82 27.20
C SER A 88 -8.73 -15.13 26.82
N ALA A 89 -9.61 -14.88 27.80
CA ALA A 89 -10.88 -14.20 27.56
C ALA A 89 -10.69 -12.81 26.91
N GLN A 90 -9.64 -12.08 27.32
CA GLN A 90 -9.26 -10.80 26.75
C GLN A 90 -8.88 -10.94 25.26
N ALA A 91 -8.13 -11.98 24.91
CA ALA A 91 -7.67 -12.23 23.55
C ALA A 91 -8.79 -12.66 22.58
N ARG A 92 -9.95 -13.13 23.08
CA ARG A 92 -11.10 -13.51 22.22
C ARG A 92 -11.69 -12.32 21.45
N THR A 93 -11.59 -11.11 22.01
CA THR A 93 -12.14 -9.89 21.39
C THR A 93 -11.19 -9.24 20.38
N LEU A 94 -9.90 -9.59 20.42
CA LEU A 94 -8.86 -8.94 19.63
C LEU A 94 -9.01 -9.11 18.12
N PRO A 95 -9.40 -10.28 17.56
CA PRO A 95 -9.57 -10.42 16.11
C PRO A 95 -10.55 -9.39 15.53
N ALA A 96 -11.69 -9.15 16.20
CA ALA A 96 -12.66 -8.17 15.74
C ALA A 96 -12.11 -6.72 15.81
N LYS A 97 -11.33 -6.41 16.84
CA LYS A 97 -10.67 -5.09 16.98
C LYS A 97 -9.63 -4.86 15.88
N LEU A 98 -8.79 -5.87 15.61
CA LEU A 98 -7.79 -5.83 14.54
C LEU A 98 -8.45 -5.68 13.17
N HIS A 99 -9.55 -6.39 12.93
CA HIS A 99 -10.31 -6.24 11.71
C HIS A 99 -10.82 -4.80 11.52
N ALA A 100 -11.40 -4.20 12.57
CA ALA A 100 -11.86 -2.81 12.54
C ALA A 100 -10.71 -1.82 12.32
N GLU A 101 -9.54 -2.08 12.91
CA GLU A 101 -8.32 -1.30 12.69
C GLU A 101 -7.85 -1.37 11.23
N ALA A 102 -7.86 -2.56 10.63
CA ALA A 102 -7.52 -2.74 9.22
C ALA A 102 -8.46 -1.92 8.31
N LEU A 103 -9.78 -1.98 8.55
CA LEU A 103 -10.76 -1.19 7.80
C LEU A 103 -10.54 0.32 7.95
N ASN A 104 -10.21 0.80 9.14
CA ASN A 104 -9.87 2.21 9.37
C ASN A 104 -8.64 2.63 8.56
N HIS A 105 -7.63 1.77 8.48
CA HIS A 105 -6.45 2.02 7.65
C HIS A 105 -6.73 2.01 6.15
N ILE A 106 -7.64 1.15 5.68
CA ILE A 106 -8.13 1.19 4.29
C ILE A 106 -8.80 2.54 4.00
N SER A 107 -9.70 3.02 4.87
CA SER A 107 -10.37 4.31 4.68
C SER A 107 -9.39 5.50 4.68
N LYS A 108 -8.38 5.48 5.57
CA LYS A 108 -7.31 6.49 5.59
C LYS A 108 -6.44 6.45 4.34
N PHE A 109 -6.12 5.25 3.85
CA PHE A 109 -5.45 5.07 2.57
C PHE A 109 -6.28 5.68 1.44
N GLN A 110 -7.57 5.32 1.30
CA GLN A 110 -8.45 5.79 0.23
C GLN A 110 -8.54 7.33 0.23
N SER A 111 -8.69 7.94 1.42
CA SER A 111 -8.71 9.40 1.56
C SER A 111 -7.38 10.05 1.19
N THR A 112 -6.26 9.43 1.59
CA THR A 112 -4.91 9.90 1.25
C THR A 112 -4.65 9.81 -0.26
N TRP A 113 -5.10 8.72 -0.89
CA TRP A 113 -5.03 8.51 -2.32
C TRP A 113 -5.75 9.63 -3.08
N CYS A 114 -7.03 9.86 -2.77
CA CYS A 114 -7.82 10.91 -3.42
C CYS A 114 -7.20 12.30 -3.27
N ARG A 115 -6.62 12.60 -2.09
CA ARG A 115 -6.04 13.93 -1.81
C ARG A 115 -4.68 14.15 -2.47
N ARG A 116 -3.85 13.12 -2.62
CA ARG A 116 -2.42 13.27 -2.99
C ARG A 116 -2.04 12.66 -4.33
N PHE A 117 -2.82 11.71 -4.84
CA PHE A 117 -2.50 10.90 -6.02
C PHE A 117 -3.57 10.98 -7.12
N GLY A 118 -4.27 12.11 -7.22
CA GLY A 118 -5.28 12.36 -8.26
C GLY A 118 -4.72 12.42 -9.69
N PRO A 119 -5.58 12.60 -10.71
CA PRO A 119 -5.21 12.50 -12.13
C PRO A 119 -4.08 13.44 -12.59
N ARG A 120 -3.91 14.58 -11.90
CA ARG A 120 -2.84 15.55 -12.18
C ARG A 120 -1.48 15.09 -11.67
N THR A 121 -1.46 14.29 -10.60
CA THR A 121 -0.24 13.75 -9.98
C THR A 121 0.45 12.74 -10.91
N GLU A 122 -0.32 11.88 -11.58
CA GLU A 122 0.20 10.87 -12.51
C GLU A 122 0.95 11.50 -13.69
N LYS A 123 0.40 12.56 -14.29
CA LYS A 123 1.08 13.28 -15.38
C LYS A 123 2.38 13.93 -14.94
N ALA A 124 2.44 14.47 -13.73
CA ALA A 124 3.64 15.09 -13.17
C ALA A 124 4.82 14.12 -12.93
N TRP A 125 4.60 12.80 -13.06
CA TRP A 125 5.66 11.78 -12.99
C TRP A 125 6.21 11.36 -14.35
N LEU A 126 5.41 11.52 -15.41
CA LEU A 126 5.74 11.08 -16.78
C LEU A 126 6.19 12.24 -17.68
N THR A 127 6.32 13.45 -17.12
CA THR A 127 6.76 14.67 -17.81
C THR A 127 8.01 15.20 -17.13
#